data_AF-A0A7C5N9W5-F1
#
_entry.id   AF-A0A7C5N9W5-F1
#
_cell.length_a   1.000
_cell.length_b   1.000
_cell.length_c   1.000
_cell.angle_alpha   90.00
_cell.angle_beta   90.00
_cell.angle_gamma   90.00
#
_symmetry.space_group_name_H-M   'P 1'
#
loop_
_entity.id
_entity.type
_entity.pdbx_description
1 polymer ?
#
loop_
_entity_poly.entity_id
_entity_poly.type
_entity_poly.pdbx_seq_one_letter_code
_entity_poly.pdbx_strand_id
1 'polypeptide(L)'
;MKTTGIGRNDPCPCGSGKKFKHCCLGSKESSMSSSHGAASISETLRKALEGQQFNTLEEAQAFVSQFAQQQNRRPLDKFHGLSPEQMHRILDFPFTSPGLVRFPEALDTIPAAPILTLFELLANAIGEQGLKPTAKGNLPRNFCREAALAYWGEQQYQENTRFGGINREEDFTGLHVTRLVAELAGLIRKYKGRFILSRDCRRRLAEGGMAAVYPGLFRAYVEEFNWAYRDGYPDLPFMQSAFLFTLYLLTRYGDTWRPQAFYEDAFLGAFPMLLDEVPPSQVFSPDETVRSAYTWRSLVHFAGFLGLATVEPVSNERLRREHRVKALPLLGQFVQFQLPM
;
A
#
# COMPACT_ATOMS: atom_id res chain seq x y z
N MET A 1 -8.44 39.32 -34.61
CA MET A 1 -7.32 38.35 -34.69
C MET A 1 -7.76 37.08 -33.96
N LYS A 2 -7.79 35.93 -34.65
CA LYS A 2 -8.18 34.65 -34.06
C LYS A 2 -7.09 34.20 -33.09
N THR A 3 -7.38 34.14 -31.79
CA THR A 3 -6.52 33.46 -30.81
C THR A 3 -6.56 31.98 -31.10
N THR A 4 -5.52 31.46 -31.76
CA THR A 4 -5.28 30.02 -31.89
C THR A 4 -5.11 29.44 -30.47
N GLY A 5 -6.15 28.80 -29.97
CA GLY A 5 -6.10 28.12 -28.68
C GLY A 5 -5.14 26.94 -28.72
N ILE A 6 -4.30 26.81 -27.69
CA ILE A 6 -3.43 25.63 -27.49
C ILE A 6 -4.31 24.38 -27.38
N GLY A 7 -4.02 23.37 -28.19
CA GLY A 7 -4.71 22.08 -28.14
C GLY A 7 -4.33 21.29 -26.90
N ARG A 8 -5.28 20.51 -26.33
CA ARG A 8 -5.07 19.72 -25.09
C ARG A 8 -3.85 18.78 -25.14
N ASN A 9 -3.45 18.33 -26.33
CA ASN A 9 -2.32 17.42 -26.51
C ASN A 9 -1.00 18.12 -26.89
N ASP A 10 -1.00 19.44 -27.09
CA ASP A 10 0.20 20.19 -27.47
C ASP A 10 1.19 20.29 -26.29
N PRO A 11 2.49 20.51 -26.55
CA PRO A 11 3.46 20.77 -25.50
C PRO A 11 3.05 21.98 -24.64
N CYS A 12 3.16 21.85 -23.33
CA CYS A 12 2.72 22.89 -22.41
C CYS A 12 3.63 24.12 -22.49
N PRO A 13 3.09 25.35 -22.60
CA PRO A 13 3.88 26.58 -22.79
C PRO A 13 4.70 27.00 -21.55
N CYS A 14 4.52 26.33 -20.41
CA CYS A 14 5.29 26.58 -19.19
C CYS A 14 6.71 25.99 -19.22
N GLY A 15 7.10 25.31 -20.31
CA GLY A 15 8.43 24.73 -20.46
C GLY A 15 8.65 23.39 -19.74
N SER A 16 7.59 22.78 -19.19
CA SER A 16 7.68 21.52 -18.45
C SER A 16 7.95 20.26 -19.30
N GLY A 17 7.88 20.36 -20.63
CA GLY A 17 7.99 19.23 -21.54
C GLY A 17 6.79 18.28 -21.57
N LYS A 18 5.77 18.50 -20.72
CA LYS A 18 4.54 17.68 -20.65
C LYS A 18 3.47 18.19 -21.64
N LYS A 19 2.51 17.34 -22.02
CA LYS A 19 1.30 17.76 -22.78
C LYS A 19 0.45 18.72 -21.94
N PHE A 20 -0.18 19.72 -22.56
CA PHE A 20 -0.93 20.79 -21.88
C PHE A 20 -2.01 20.25 -20.91
N LYS A 21 -2.72 19.18 -21.29
CA LYS A 21 -3.70 18.48 -20.42
C LYS A 21 -3.11 17.85 -19.14
N HIS A 22 -1.86 17.42 -19.16
CA HIS A 22 -1.17 16.80 -18.02
C HIS A 22 -0.26 17.76 -17.27
N CYS A 23 -0.40 19.06 -17.54
CA CYS A 23 0.38 20.11 -16.90
C CYS A 23 -0.56 21.24 -16.47
N CYS A 24 -0.45 22.44 -17.05
CA CYS A 24 -1.20 23.61 -16.57
C CYS A 24 -2.72 23.47 -16.64
N LEU A 25 -3.28 22.71 -17.58
CA LEU A 25 -4.73 22.49 -17.66
C LEU A 25 -5.21 21.49 -16.59
N GLY A 26 -4.50 20.39 -16.40
CA GLY A 26 -4.79 19.43 -15.33
C GLY A 26 -4.61 20.04 -13.94
N SER A 27 -3.64 20.94 -13.75
CA SER A 27 -3.50 21.70 -12.51
C SER A 27 -4.69 22.63 -12.26
N LYS A 28 -5.26 23.26 -13.29
CA LYS A 28 -6.48 24.09 -13.17
C LYS A 28 -7.73 23.27 -12.88
N GLU A 29 -7.90 22.11 -13.53
CA GLU A 29 -9.02 21.20 -13.26
C GLU A 29 -8.90 20.60 -11.84
N SER A 30 -7.70 20.28 -11.35
CA SER A 30 -7.46 19.84 -9.95
C SER A 30 -7.64 20.93 -8.89
N SER A 31 -7.55 22.21 -9.28
CA SER A 31 -7.74 23.35 -8.38
C SER A 31 -9.21 23.68 -8.11
N MET A 32 -10.15 23.09 -8.86
CA MET A 32 -11.58 23.31 -8.66
C MET A 32 -12.23 22.32 -7.66
N SER A 33 -11.69 21.12 -7.49
CA SER A 33 -12.21 20.11 -6.53
C SER A 33 -11.53 20.15 -5.15
N SER A 34 -10.39 20.83 -5.01
CA SER A 34 -9.64 20.99 -3.76
C SER A 34 -9.93 22.30 -3.00
N SER A 35 -11.08 22.93 -3.27
CA SER A 35 -11.40 24.29 -2.83
C SER A 35 -11.61 24.44 -1.32
N HIS A 36 -12.01 23.40 -0.58
CA HIS A 36 -12.30 23.55 0.86
C HIS A 36 -11.06 23.65 1.76
N GLY A 37 -9.97 22.94 1.45
CA GLY A 37 -8.74 22.96 2.28
C GLY A 37 -7.86 24.19 2.00
N ALA A 38 -7.62 24.49 0.72
CA ALA A 38 -6.76 25.59 0.31
C ALA A 38 -7.40 26.97 0.58
N ALA A 39 -8.72 27.11 0.42
CA ALA A 39 -9.42 28.35 0.77
C ALA A 39 -9.38 28.64 2.27
N SER A 40 -9.47 27.60 3.12
CA SER A 40 -9.36 27.75 4.58
C SER A 40 -7.98 28.26 5.01
N ILE A 41 -6.90 27.77 4.40
CA ILE A 41 -5.53 28.18 4.76
C ILE A 41 -5.25 29.60 4.26
N SER A 42 -5.68 29.94 3.05
CA SER A 42 -5.52 31.30 2.50
C SER A 42 -6.26 32.35 3.35
N GLU A 43 -7.46 32.05 3.80
CA GLU A 43 -8.22 32.92 4.70
C GLU A 43 -7.58 33.04 6.09
N THR A 44 -7.04 31.94 6.63
CA THR A 44 -6.34 31.96 7.92
C THR A 44 -5.04 32.77 7.84
N LEU A 45 -4.30 32.66 6.74
CA LEU A 45 -3.11 33.47 6.49
C LEU A 45 -3.48 34.95 6.35
N ARG A 46 -4.54 35.27 5.62
CA ARG A 46 -5.03 36.65 5.48
C ARG A 46 -5.34 37.27 6.83
N LYS A 47 -6.07 36.57 7.71
CA LYS A 47 -6.33 36.99 9.08
C LYS A 47 -5.07 37.13 9.93
N ALA A 48 -4.08 36.26 9.75
CA ALA A 48 -2.81 36.35 10.46
C ALA A 48 -1.96 37.55 10.03
N LEU A 49 -2.12 38.01 8.78
CA LEU A 49 -1.48 39.20 8.23
C LEU A 49 -2.19 40.50 8.66
N GLU A 50 -3.50 40.44 8.96
CA GLU A 50 -4.26 41.59 9.46
C GLU A 50 -3.70 42.05 10.82
N GLY A 51 -3.13 43.27 10.84
CA GLY A 51 -2.54 43.86 12.04
C GLY A 51 -1.03 43.67 12.20
N GLN A 52 -0.37 42.95 11.29
CA GLN A 52 1.09 42.89 11.24
C GLN A 52 1.65 44.06 10.44
N GLN A 53 2.74 44.66 10.92
CA GLN A 53 3.52 45.64 10.17
C GLN A 53 4.89 45.04 9.86
N PHE A 54 5.26 45.04 8.58
CA PHE A 54 6.56 44.58 8.11
C PHE A 54 7.33 45.78 7.58
N ASN A 55 8.55 45.98 8.06
CA ASN A 55 9.41 47.07 7.64
C ASN A 55 10.20 46.70 6.37
N THR A 56 10.33 45.40 6.09
CA THR A 56 11.04 44.86 4.92
C THR A 56 10.28 43.70 4.28
N LEU A 57 10.61 43.39 3.02
CA LEU A 57 10.06 42.24 2.32
C LEU A 57 10.54 40.92 2.97
N GLU A 58 11.77 40.91 3.48
CA GLU A 58 12.36 39.78 4.19
C GLU A 58 11.58 39.44 5.46
N GLU A 59 11.13 40.44 6.22
CA GLU A 59 10.29 40.26 7.42
C GLU A 59 8.93 39.63 7.05
N ALA A 60 8.28 40.12 5.98
CA ALA A 60 7.03 39.56 5.50
C ALA A 60 7.20 38.10 5.03
N GLN A 61 8.28 37.80 4.33
CA GLN A 61 8.56 36.45 3.84
C GLN A 61 8.92 35.47 4.97
N ALA A 62 9.65 35.94 5.99
CA ALA A 62 9.93 35.18 7.20
C ALA A 62 8.63 34.84 7.95
N PHE A 63 7.73 35.81 8.11
CA PHE A 63 6.44 35.60 8.75
C PHE A 63 5.58 34.56 8.01
N VAL A 64 5.43 34.68 6.69
CA VAL A 64 4.65 33.73 5.89
C VAL A 64 5.25 32.32 5.98
N SER A 65 6.59 32.21 5.93
CA SER A 65 7.30 30.93 6.05
C SER A 65 7.09 30.30 7.43
N GLN A 66 7.17 31.09 8.49
CA GLN A 66 6.93 30.63 9.86
C GLN A 66 5.47 30.20 10.06
N PHE A 67 4.52 30.99 9.56
CA PHE A 67 3.10 30.64 9.61
C PHE A 67 2.84 29.32 8.86
N ALA A 68 3.37 29.16 7.66
CA ALA A 68 3.23 27.93 6.88
C ALA A 68 3.84 26.72 7.62
N GLN A 69 5.04 26.87 8.21
CA GLN A 69 5.65 25.82 9.02
C GLN A 69 4.79 25.46 10.24
N GLN A 70 4.20 26.45 10.91
CA GLN A 70 3.32 26.22 12.05
C GLN A 70 2.07 25.44 11.66
N GLN A 71 1.44 25.79 10.52
CA GLN A 71 0.29 25.04 10.01
C GLN A 71 0.67 23.61 9.61
N ASN A 72 1.82 23.41 8.96
CA ASN A 72 2.29 22.09 8.54
C ASN A 72 2.67 21.17 9.72
N ARG A 73 2.98 21.74 10.88
CA ARG A 73 3.29 21.00 12.12
C ARG A 73 2.09 20.76 13.02
N ARG A 74 0.96 21.40 12.75
CA ARG A 74 -0.25 21.24 13.55
C ARG A 74 -0.89 19.87 13.28
N PRO A 75 -1.14 19.05 14.32
CA PRO A 75 -1.93 17.82 14.21
C PRO A 75 -3.33 18.09 13.63
N LEU A 76 -3.80 17.21 12.76
CA LEU A 76 -5.15 17.27 12.20
C LEU A 76 -5.95 16.02 12.55
N ASP A 77 -7.20 16.19 12.97
CA ASP A 77 -8.09 15.08 13.35
C ASP A 77 -8.35 14.12 12.19
N LYS A 78 -8.51 14.65 10.96
CA LYS A 78 -8.68 13.83 9.74
C LYS A 78 -7.46 12.96 9.41
N PHE A 79 -6.29 13.31 9.91
CA PHE A 79 -5.08 12.49 9.80
C PHE A 79 -4.79 11.74 11.10
N HIS A 80 -5.81 11.64 11.96
CA HIS A 80 -5.73 11.01 13.27
C HIS A 80 -4.49 11.51 14.03
N GLY A 81 -4.35 12.83 14.19
CA GLY A 81 -3.28 13.42 15.00
C GLY A 81 -1.93 13.58 14.28
N LEU A 82 -1.78 13.10 13.04
CA LEU A 82 -0.62 13.47 12.23
C LEU A 82 -0.75 14.92 11.72
N SER A 83 0.38 15.60 11.61
CA SER A 83 0.46 16.89 10.93
C SER A 83 0.57 16.71 9.41
N PRO A 84 0.28 17.74 8.60
CA PRO A 84 0.55 17.71 7.16
C PRO A 84 2.00 17.36 6.80
N GLU A 85 2.97 17.87 7.57
CA GLU A 85 4.40 17.54 7.40
C GLU A 85 4.66 16.04 7.61
N GLN A 86 4.10 15.45 8.66
CA GLN A 86 4.23 14.01 8.93
C GLN A 86 3.52 13.16 7.89
N MET A 87 2.33 13.57 7.44
CA MET A 87 1.59 12.88 6.38
C MET A 87 2.38 12.88 5.07
N HIS A 88 2.94 14.03 4.67
CA HIS A 88 3.81 14.12 3.50
C HIS A 88 5.01 13.16 3.60
N ARG A 89 5.65 13.07 4.77
CA ARG A 89 6.72 12.09 5.00
C ARG A 89 6.25 10.63 4.91
N ILE A 90 5.05 10.32 5.41
CA ILE A 90 4.46 8.97 5.33
C ILE A 90 4.18 8.57 3.89
N LEU A 91 3.67 9.48 3.07
CA LEU A 91 3.27 9.21 1.69
C LEU A 91 4.46 9.16 0.72
N ASP A 92 5.39 10.12 0.84
CA ASP A 92 6.45 10.32 -0.16
C ASP A 92 7.80 9.75 0.28
N PHE A 93 8.01 9.55 1.58
CA PHE A 93 9.30 9.13 2.16
C PHE A 93 9.17 8.03 3.22
N PRO A 94 8.40 6.94 2.97
CA PRO A 94 8.06 5.95 3.99
C PRO A 94 9.28 5.23 4.58
N PHE A 95 10.32 4.98 3.78
CA PHE A 95 11.54 4.29 4.23
C PHE A 95 12.73 5.21 4.53
N THR A 96 12.58 6.52 4.33
CA THR A 96 13.66 7.52 4.47
C THR A 96 13.35 8.59 5.52
N SER A 97 12.45 8.28 6.44
CA SER A 97 12.00 9.17 7.53
C SER A 97 12.24 8.56 8.92
N PRO A 98 13.51 8.34 9.35
CA PRO A 98 13.84 7.61 10.59
C PRO A 98 13.42 8.30 11.89
N GLY A 99 13.10 9.61 11.82
CA GLY A 99 12.51 10.37 12.92
C GLY A 99 10.99 10.20 13.05
N LEU A 100 10.35 9.51 12.10
CA LEU A 100 8.91 9.27 12.06
C LEU A 100 8.57 7.79 12.15
N VAL A 101 9.26 6.96 11.38
CA VAL A 101 9.09 5.51 11.38
C VAL A 101 10.43 4.83 11.15
N ARG A 102 10.63 3.68 11.80
CA ARG A 102 11.79 2.82 11.57
C ARG A 102 11.33 1.42 11.20
N PHE A 103 12.10 0.80 10.30
CA PHE A 103 11.97 -0.59 9.91
C PHE A 103 13.28 -1.29 10.28
N PRO A 104 13.25 -2.36 11.10
CA PRO A 104 14.46 -3.09 11.41
C PRO A 104 14.96 -3.87 10.18
N GLU A 105 16.28 -3.94 10.00
CA GLU A 105 16.90 -4.67 8.89
C GLU A 105 16.72 -6.19 9.02
N ALA A 106 16.57 -6.68 10.26
CA ALA A 106 16.27 -8.06 10.58
C ALA A 106 15.34 -8.11 11.79
N LEU A 107 14.47 -9.12 11.83
CA LEU A 107 13.62 -9.41 12.97
C LEU A 107 14.32 -10.41 13.90
N ASP A 108 14.16 -10.23 15.21
CA ASP A 108 14.74 -11.13 16.22
C ASP A 108 14.09 -12.54 16.20
N THR A 109 12.85 -12.60 15.74
CA THR A 109 12.06 -13.84 15.63
C THR A 109 11.53 -14.02 14.22
N ILE A 110 11.38 -15.29 13.80
CA ILE A 110 10.77 -15.61 12.51
C ILE A 110 9.31 -15.14 12.53
N PRO A 111 8.90 -14.23 11.63
CA PRO A 111 7.56 -13.69 11.65
C PRO A 111 6.54 -14.73 11.17
N ALA A 112 5.43 -14.85 11.90
CA ALA A 112 4.29 -15.64 11.45
C ALA A 112 3.49 -14.83 10.42
N ALA A 113 3.87 -14.94 9.14
CA ALA A 113 3.24 -14.23 8.03
C ALA A 113 2.85 -15.20 6.89
N PRO A 114 1.63 -15.08 6.31
CA PRO A 114 1.20 -15.89 5.17
C PRO A 114 2.20 -15.88 4.01
N ILE A 115 2.66 -14.69 3.58
CA ILE A 115 3.64 -14.57 2.50
C ILE A 115 4.95 -15.31 2.80
N LEU A 116 5.41 -15.29 4.06
CA LEU A 116 6.68 -15.88 4.44
C LEU A 116 6.57 -17.41 4.49
N THR A 117 5.45 -17.92 5.00
CA THR A 117 5.14 -19.36 5.02
C THR A 117 5.08 -19.91 3.60
N LEU A 118 4.41 -19.20 2.69
CA LEU A 118 4.33 -19.56 1.27
C LEU A 118 5.69 -19.46 0.57
N PHE A 119 6.51 -18.46 0.94
CA PHE A 119 7.84 -18.31 0.41
C PHE A 119 8.75 -19.46 0.86
N GLU A 120 8.65 -19.89 2.12
CA GLU A 120 9.38 -21.04 2.63
C GLU A 120 9.05 -22.32 1.86
N LEU A 121 7.76 -22.62 1.63
CA LEU A 121 7.34 -23.75 0.79
C LEU A 121 7.94 -23.67 -0.63
N LEU A 122 7.94 -22.48 -1.23
CA LEU A 122 8.52 -22.24 -2.55
C LEU A 122 10.05 -22.39 -2.56
N ALA A 123 10.74 -21.84 -1.55
CA ALA A 123 12.18 -21.90 -1.44
C ALA A 123 12.67 -23.34 -1.25
N ASN A 124 11.96 -24.12 -0.42
CA ASN A 124 12.23 -25.54 -0.22
C ASN A 124 12.02 -26.36 -1.49
N ALA A 125 10.95 -26.09 -2.24
CA ALA A 125 10.70 -26.77 -3.53
C ALA A 125 11.71 -26.38 -4.62
N ILE A 126 12.26 -25.17 -4.58
CA ILE A 126 13.35 -24.76 -5.48
C ILE A 126 14.65 -25.47 -5.10
N GLY A 127 15.04 -25.42 -3.82
CA GLY A 127 16.25 -26.07 -3.30
C GLY A 127 17.52 -25.78 -4.11
N GLU A 128 18.46 -26.72 -4.09
CA GLU A 128 19.72 -26.61 -4.86
C GLU A 128 19.55 -26.95 -6.34
N GLN A 129 18.61 -27.84 -6.67
CA GLN A 129 18.43 -28.34 -8.05
C GLN A 129 17.59 -27.41 -8.93
N GLY A 130 16.91 -26.43 -8.32
CA GLY A 130 15.99 -25.52 -8.98
C GLY A 130 14.67 -26.19 -9.37
N LEU A 131 13.59 -25.41 -9.37
CA LEU A 131 12.26 -25.88 -9.74
C LEU A 131 12.02 -25.64 -11.24
N LYS A 132 11.72 -26.70 -12.00
CA LYS A 132 11.41 -26.58 -13.43
C LYS A 132 10.01 -25.98 -13.60
N PRO A 133 9.84 -24.81 -14.27
CA PRO A 133 8.54 -24.27 -14.59
C PRO A 133 7.80 -25.14 -15.62
N THR A 134 6.50 -24.92 -15.72
CA THR A 134 5.70 -25.36 -16.86
C THR A 134 6.14 -24.66 -18.16
N ALA A 135 5.64 -25.13 -19.31
CA ALA A 135 5.94 -24.51 -20.61
C ALA A 135 5.56 -23.01 -20.68
N LYS A 136 4.55 -22.59 -19.91
CA LYS A 136 4.12 -21.18 -19.81
C LYS A 136 4.95 -20.35 -18.83
N GLY A 137 5.95 -20.94 -18.18
CA GLY A 137 6.77 -20.25 -17.18
C GLY A 137 6.17 -20.18 -15.79
N ASN A 138 5.06 -20.89 -15.53
CA ASN A 138 4.36 -20.97 -14.23
C ASN A 138 4.91 -22.11 -13.36
N LEU A 139 4.59 -22.10 -12.08
CA LEU A 139 4.83 -23.18 -11.13
C LEU A 139 4.13 -24.49 -11.57
N PRO A 140 4.76 -25.65 -11.37
CA PRO A 140 4.14 -26.94 -11.67
C PRO A 140 2.87 -27.18 -10.85
N ARG A 141 1.82 -27.69 -11.51
CA ARG A 141 0.53 -27.99 -10.88
C ARG A 141 0.65 -28.87 -9.62
N ASN A 142 1.47 -29.91 -9.67
CA ASN A 142 1.62 -30.84 -8.55
C ASN A 142 2.21 -30.12 -7.33
N PHE A 143 3.25 -29.30 -7.54
CA PHE A 143 3.80 -28.47 -6.49
C PHE A 143 2.75 -27.51 -5.91
N CYS A 144 1.94 -26.84 -6.75
CA CYS A 144 0.88 -25.96 -6.23
C CYS A 144 -0.14 -26.70 -5.36
N ARG A 145 -0.49 -27.96 -5.70
CA ARG A 145 -1.41 -28.79 -4.89
C ARG A 145 -0.77 -29.19 -3.56
N GLU A 146 0.48 -29.65 -3.59
CA GLU A 146 1.23 -30.02 -2.39
C GLU A 146 1.42 -28.83 -1.45
N ALA A 147 1.81 -27.68 -1.99
CA ALA A 147 1.98 -26.45 -1.22
C ALA A 147 0.66 -25.95 -0.63
N ALA A 148 -0.44 -26.01 -1.38
CA ALA A 148 -1.75 -25.63 -0.88
C ALA A 148 -2.24 -26.57 0.23
N LEU A 149 -2.02 -27.89 0.08
CA LEU A 149 -2.35 -28.86 1.12
C LEU A 149 -1.52 -28.62 2.39
N ALA A 150 -0.22 -28.38 2.25
CA ALA A 150 0.66 -28.06 3.38
C ALA A 150 0.28 -26.75 4.07
N TYR A 151 -0.14 -25.73 3.31
CA TYR A 151 -0.48 -24.42 3.84
C TYR A 151 -1.87 -24.36 4.48
N TRP A 152 -2.89 -24.96 3.86
CA TRP A 152 -4.27 -24.91 4.34
C TRP A 152 -4.63 -26.07 5.30
N GLY A 153 -3.90 -27.18 5.23
CA GLY A 153 -4.32 -28.44 5.86
C GLY A 153 -5.46 -29.12 5.09
N GLU A 154 -5.76 -30.37 5.47
CA GLU A 154 -6.70 -31.22 4.72
C GLU A 154 -8.11 -30.64 4.62
N GLN A 155 -8.68 -30.19 5.74
CA GLN A 155 -10.07 -29.72 5.78
C GLN A 155 -10.28 -28.47 4.90
N GLN A 156 -9.47 -27.42 5.12
CA GLN A 156 -9.61 -26.18 4.36
C GLN A 156 -9.23 -26.37 2.89
N TYR A 157 -8.31 -27.29 2.56
CA TYR A 157 -8.02 -27.66 1.18
C TYR A 157 -9.26 -28.24 0.49
N GLN A 158 -9.98 -29.17 1.13
CA GLN A 158 -11.21 -29.75 0.57
C GLN A 158 -12.29 -28.68 0.36
N GLU A 159 -12.46 -27.76 1.32
CA GLU A 159 -13.42 -26.65 1.21
C GLU A 159 -13.08 -25.70 0.06
N ASN A 160 -11.82 -25.25 -0.03
CA ASN A 160 -11.36 -24.31 -1.05
C ASN A 160 -11.39 -24.92 -2.47
N THR A 161 -11.21 -26.24 -2.58
CA THR A 161 -11.20 -26.95 -3.87
C THR A 161 -12.53 -27.60 -4.23
N ARG A 162 -13.57 -27.43 -3.41
CA ARG A 162 -14.90 -28.08 -3.55
C ARG A 162 -15.54 -27.86 -4.93
N PHE A 163 -15.40 -26.65 -5.49
CA PHE A 163 -16.04 -26.25 -6.75
C PHE A 163 -15.04 -25.97 -7.87
N GLY A 164 -13.79 -26.40 -7.71
CA GLY A 164 -12.70 -26.18 -8.65
C GLY A 164 -11.36 -26.48 -7.98
N GLY A 165 -10.68 -27.54 -8.40
CA GLY A 165 -9.37 -27.89 -7.87
C GLY A 165 -8.25 -26.96 -8.36
N ILE A 166 -7.06 -27.10 -7.77
CA ILE A 166 -5.86 -26.38 -8.22
C ILE A 166 -5.33 -27.05 -9.49
N ASN A 167 -5.54 -26.42 -10.64
CA ASN A 167 -5.14 -26.94 -11.95
C ASN A 167 -4.01 -26.13 -12.60
N ARG A 168 -3.85 -24.87 -12.19
CA ARG A 168 -2.76 -23.95 -12.57
C ARG A 168 -2.32 -23.16 -11.34
N GLU A 169 -1.17 -22.51 -11.45
CA GLU A 169 -0.60 -21.65 -10.41
C GLU A 169 -1.58 -20.58 -9.91
N GLU A 170 -2.29 -19.92 -10.83
CA GLU A 170 -3.26 -18.85 -10.52
C GLU A 170 -4.41 -19.30 -9.61
N ASP A 171 -4.76 -20.60 -9.64
CA ASP A 171 -5.82 -21.16 -8.80
C ASP A 171 -5.40 -21.20 -7.31
N PHE A 172 -4.11 -21.05 -7.01
CA PHE A 172 -3.59 -20.83 -5.66
C PHE A 172 -2.94 -19.44 -5.55
N THR A 173 -3.80 -18.41 -5.56
CA THR A 173 -3.41 -17.00 -5.69
C THR A 173 -2.37 -16.53 -4.66
N GLY A 174 -2.42 -17.03 -3.42
CA GLY A 174 -1.43 -16.69 -2.39
C GLY A 174 -0.01 -17.07 -2.80
N LEU A 175 0.19 -18.31 -3.26
CA LEU A 175 1.49 -18.79 -3.73
C LEU A 175 1.92 -18.09 -5.03
N HIS A 176 0.97 -17.87 -5.94
CA HIS A 176 1.22 -17.14 -7.17
C HIS A 176 1.78 -15.73 -6.91
N VAL A 177 1.11 -14.95 -6.05
CA VAL A 177 1.56 -13.62 -5.64
C VAL A 177 2.90 -13.69 -4.91
N THR A 178 3.07 -14.67 -4.02
CA THR A 178 4.34 -14.85 -3.31
C THR A 178 5.52 -15.06 -4.27
N ARG A 179 5.35 -15.88 -5.31
CA ARG A 179 6.39 -16.05 -6.35
C ARG A 179 6.68 -14.74 -7.07
N LEU A 180 5.65 -14.00 -7.49
CA LEU A 180 5.83 -12.71 -8.17
C LEU A 180 6.61 -11.72 -7.31
N VAL A 181 6.23 -11.58 -6.04
CA VAL A 181 6.91 -10.68 -5.10
C VAL A 181 8.33 -11.13 -4.81
N ALA A 182 8.58 -12.44 -4.70
CA ALA A 182 9.92 -12.97 -4.52
C ALA A 182 10.82 -12.77 -5.76
N GLU A 183 10.26 -12.75 -6.98
CA GLU A 183 10.99 -12.37 -8.19
C GLU A 183 11.30 -10.87 -8.20
N LEU A 184 10.34 -10.02 -7.87
CA LEU A 184 10.53 -8.55 -7.76
C LEU A 184 11.60 -8.22 -6.70
N ALA A 185 11.53 -8.86 -5.54
CA ALA A 185 12.53 -8.75 -4.47
C ALA A 185 13.92 -9.29 -4.85
N GLY A 186 14.09 -9.87 -6.05
CA GLY A 186 15.35 -10.47 -6.49
C GLY A 186 15.76 -11.71 -5.70
N LEU A 187 14.84 -12.32 -4.95
CA LEU A 187 15.09 -13.52 -4.15
C LEU A 187 15.06 -14.79 -4.99
N ILE A 188 14.22 -14.79 -6.03
CA ILE A 188 14.07 -15.87 -7.01
C ILE A 188 14.34 -15.31 -8.40
N ARG A 189 14.96 -16.12 -9.25
CA ARG A 189 15.11 -15.78 -10.68
C ARG A 189 15.02 -17.01 -11.56
N LYS A 190 14.73 -16.80 -12.83
CA LYS A 190 14.81 -17.85 -13.86
C LYS A 190 16.24 -17.95 -14.40
N TYR A 191 16.82 -19.13 -14.36
CA TYR A 191 18.15 -19.42 -14.90
C TYR A 191 18.18 -20.80 -15.56
N LYS A 192 18.70 -20.87 -16.80
CA LYS A 192 18.74 -22.11 -17.61
C LYS A 192 17.41 -22.89 -17.59
N GLY A 193 16.30 -22.18 -17.71
CA GLY A 193 14.95 -22.76 -17.74
C GLY A 193 14.45 -23.31 -16.40
N ARG A 194 15.01 -22.90 -15.26
CA ARG A 194 14.55 -23.26 -13.90
C ARG A 194 14.40 -22.04 -13.02
N PHE A 195 13.48 -22.08 -12.06
CA PHE A 195 13.52 -21.17 -10.92
C PHE A 195 14.68 -21.56 -10.01
N ILE A 196 15.48 -20.59 -9.61
CA ILE A 196 16.58 -20.76 -8.66
C ILE A 196 16.52 -19.67 -7.59
N LEU A 197 16.99 -19.99 -6.38
CA LEU A 197 17.25 -18.98 -5.36
C LEU A 197 18.44 -18.13 -5.79
N SER A 198 18.32 -16.81 -5.66
CA SER A 198 19.42 -15.89 -5.93
C SER A 198 20.54 -16.05 -4.89
N ARG A 199 21.74 -15.55 -5.22
CA ARG A 199 22.85 -15.54 -4.26
C ARG A 199 22.50 -14.73 -3.00
N ASP A 200 21.77 -13.63 -3.17
CA ASP A 200 21.33 -12.79 -2.06
C ASP A 200 20.33 -13.53 -1.16
N CYS A 201 19.36 -14.22 -1.74
CA CYS A 201 18.41 -15.05 -1.00
C CYS A 201 19.11 -16.12 -0.16
N ARG A 202 20.02 -16.89 -0.78
CA ARG A 202 20.80 -17.92 -0.06
C ARG A 202 21.63 -17.33 1.08
N ARG A 203 22.23 -16.17 0.87
CA ARG A 203 23.00 -15.45 1.90
C ARG A 203 22.10 -15.04 3.08
N ARG A 204 20.96 -14.41 2.82
CA ARG A 204 19.99 -14.01 3.88
C ARG A 204 19.50 -15.22 4.68
N LEU A 205 19.14 -16.30 3.99
CA LEU A 205 18.71 -17.54 4.63
C LEU A 205 19.81 -18.15 5.52
N ALA A 206 21.07 -18.07 5.11
CA ALA A 206 22.19 -18.56 5.92
C ALA A 206 22.52 -17.67 7.12
N GLU A 207 22.39 -16.34 6.99
CA GLU A 207 22.72 -15.37 8.04
C GLU A 207 21.63 -15.24 9.10
N GLY A 208 20.34 -15.27 8.71
CA GLY A 208 19.23 -14.99 9.62
C GLY A 208 17.93 -15.72 9.27
N GLY A 209 18.01 -16.80 8.49
CA GLY A 209 16.86 -17.61 8.13
C GLY A 209 15.75 -16.81 7.45
N MET A 210 14.50 -17.21 7.70
CA MET A 210 13.33 -16.54 7.12
C MET A 210 13.10 -15.12 7.68
N ALA A 211 13.57 -14.83 8.89
CA ALA A 211 13.48 -13.50 9.49
C ALA A 211 14.26 -12.44 8.67
N ALA A 212 15.40 -12.81 8.09
CA ALA A 212 16.19 -11.93 7.22
C ALA A 212 15.61 -11.74 5.81
N VAL A 213 14.66 -12.59 5.40
CA VAL A 213 14.00 -12.52 4.09
C VAL A 213 12.77 -11.61 4.11
N TYR A 214 12.02 -11.63 5.23
CA TYR A 214 10.77 -10.91 5.37
C TYR A 214 10.85 -9.41 4.99
N PRO A 215 11.86 -8.62 5.42
CA PRO A 215 11.95 -7.20 5.05
C PRO A 215 12.04 -6.97 3.53
N GLY A 216 12.72 -7.87 2.81
CA GLY A 216 12.82 -7.81 1.35
C GLY A 216 11.48 -8.10 0.66
N LEU A 217 10.74 -9.10 1.15
CA LEU A 217 9.40 -9.41 0.65
C LEU A 217 8.42 -8.28 0.93
N PHE A 218 8.44 -7.72 2.15
CA PHE A 218 7.60 -6.57 2.51
C PHE A 218 7.86 -5.39 1.59
N ARG A 219 9.14 -5.04 1.38
CA ARG A 219 9.53 -3.89 0.55
C ARG A 219 9.08 -4.05 -0.89
N ALA A 220 9.36 -5.21 -1.51
CA ALA A 220 8.90 -5.49 -2.87
C ALA A 220 7.37 -5.51 -2.98
N TYR A 221 6.64 -5.97 -1.95
CA TYR A 221 5.18 -5.96 -1.94
C TYR A 221 4.60 -4.54 -1.98
N VAL A 222 5.20 -3.58 -1.26
CA VAL A 222 4.67 -2.22 -1.16
C VAL A 222 5.22 -1.27 -2.23
N GLU A 223 6.46 -1.46 -2.70
CA GLU A 223 7.09 -0.58 -3.70
C GLU A 223 6.92 -1.05 -5.14
N GLU A 224 6.91 -2.37 -5.39
CA GLU A 224 7.05 -2.91 -6.77
C GLU A 224 5.83 -3.70 -7.25
N PHE A 225 5.18 -4.45 -6.37
CA PHE A 225 4.03 -5.27 -6.75
C PHE A 225 2.78 -4.39 -6.96
N ASN A 226 2.08 -4.57 -8.08
CA ASN A 226 0.83 -3.84 -8.35
C ASN A 226 -0.34 -4.46 -7.56
N TRP A 227 -0.87 -3.73 -6.58
CA TRP A 227 -1.97 -4.20 -5.73
C TRP A 227 -3.27 -4.47 -6.50
N ALA A 228 -3.55 -3.71 -7.56
CA ALA A 228 -4.75 -3.88 -8.38
C ALA A 228 -4.79 -5.22 -9.15
N TYR A 229 -3.65 -5.89 -9.26
CA TYR A 229 -3.56 -7.21 -9.91
C TYR A 229 -4.46 -8.27 -9.24
N ARG A 230 -4.83 -8.09 -7.97
CA ARG A 230 -5.47 -9.14 -7.15
C ARG A 230 -6.99 -9.09 -7.08
N ASP A 231 -7.65 -8.00 -7.48
CA ASP A 231 -9.04 -7.76 -7.07
C ASP A 231 -10.01 -7.23 -8.14
N GLY A 232 -9.52 -6.84 -9.32
CA GLY A 232 -10.38 -6.41 -10.42
C GLY A 232 -11.10 -5.06 -10.20
N TYR A 233 -10.82 -4.35 -9.10
CA TYR A 233 -11.28 -2.98 -8.91
C TYR A 233 -10.50 -2.00 -9.81
N PRO A 234 -10.99 -0.76 -10.02
CA PRO A 234 -10.26 0.27 -10.74
C PRO A 234 -8.82 0.45 -10.23
N ASP A 235 -7.96 0.94 -11.12
CA ASP A 235 -6.59 1.29 -10.73
C ASP A 235 -6.63 2.52 -9.82
N LEU A 236 -6.20 2.34 -8.57
CA LEU A 236 -6.23 3.35 -7.51
C LEU A 236 -4.85 3.36 -6.84
N PRO A 237 -3.81 3.83 -7.54
CA PRO A 237 -2.42 3.68 -7.13
C PRO A 237 -2.12 4.40 -5.80
N PHE A 238 -2.85 5.47 -5.50
CA PHE A 238 -2.69 6.22 -4.27
C PHE A 238 -2.95 5.36 -3.02
N MET A 239 -3.81 4.32 -3.08
CA MET A 239 -4.01 3.40 -1.95
C MET A 239 -2.71 2.69 -1.55
N GLN A 240 -1.92 2.27 -2.54
CA GLN A 240 -0.64 1.63 -2.31
C GLN A 240 0.39 2.65 -1.80
N SER A 241 0.42 3.87 -2.35
CA SER A 241 1.28 4.95 -1.83
C SER A 241 0.97 5.30 -0.37
N ALA A 242 -0.28 5.15 0.06
CA ALA A 242 -0.73 5.40 1.42
C ALA A 242 -0.64 4.17 2.36
N PHE A 243 0.10 3.11 1.99
CA PHE A 243 0.21 1.89 2.82
C PHE A 243 0.63 2.19 4.27
N LEU A 244 1.58 3.10 4.45
CA LEU A 244 2.14 3.41 5.75
C LEU A 244 1.13 4.14 6.65
N PHE A 245 0.18 4.89 6.07
CA PHE A 245 -0.93 5.45 6.83
C PHE A 245 -1.89 4.36 7.32
N THR A 246 -2.16 3.33 6.51
CA THR A 246 -2.91 2.15 7.00
C THR A 246 -2.22 1.47 8.17
N LEU A 247 -0.89 1.29 8.10
CA LEU A 247 -0.12 0.73 9.22
C LEU A 247 -0.13 1.64 10.45
N TYR A 248 -0.13 2.95 10.28
CA TYR A 248 -0.30 3.92 11.36
C TYR A 248 -1.67 3.75 12.05
N LEU A 249 -2.76 3.66 11.29
CA LEU A 249 -4.10 3.42 11.83
C LEU A 249 -4.18 2.09 12.58
N LEU A 250 -3.59 1.02 12.04
CA LEU A 250 -3.54 -0.29 12.71
C LEU A 250 -2.70 -0.24 14.00
N THR A 251 -1.60 0.50 14.00
CA THR A 251 -0.75 0.66 15.20
C THR A 251 -1.49 1.42 16.30
N ARG A 252 -2.27 2.43 15.93
CA ARG A 252 -3.00 3.27 16.89
C ARG A 252 -4.28 2.62 17.44
N TYR A 253 -4.99 1.86 16.61
CA TYR A 253 -6.35 1.40 16.93
C TYR A 253 -6.52 -0.12 16.88
N GLY A 254 -5.52 -0.88 16.41
CA GLY A 254 -5.63 -2.31 16.16
C GLY A 254 -5.33 -3.21 17.35
N ASP A 255 -5.10 -2.66 18.55
CA ASP A 255 -4.93 -3.44 19.78
C ASP A 255 -6.16 -4.30 20.14
N THR A 256 -7.32 -3.87 19.64
CA THR A 256 -8.64 -4.44 19.84
C THR A 256 -9.28 -4.78 18.50
N TRP A 257 -10.23 -5.73 18.51
CA TRP A 257 -10.99 -6.06 17.31
C TRP A 257 -11.84 -4.88 16.87
N ARG A 258 -11.73 -4.49 15.60
CA ARG A 258 -12.55 -3.43 15.00
C ARG A 258 -13.14 -3.88 13.66
N PRO A 259 -14.33 -3.38 13.29
CA PRO A 259 -14.86 -3.62 11.95
C PRO A 259 -13.98 -2.93 10.90
N GLN A 260 -13.89 -3.51 9.70
CA GLN A 260 -13.17 -2.90 8.56
C GLN A 260 -13.65 -1.47 8.28
N ALA A 261 -14.95 -1.21 8.49
CA ALA A 261 -15.59 0.09 8.27
C ALA A 261 -14.91 1.22 9.05
N PHE A 262 -14.38 0.95 10.25
CA PHE A 262 -13.63 1.94 11.02
C PHE A 262 -12.38 2.42 10.26
N TYR A 263 -11.64 1.50 9.65
CA TYR A 263 -10.43 1.83 8.89
C TYR A 263 -10.77 2.44 7.53
N GLU A 264 -11.84 1.97 6.88
CA GLU A 264 -12.37 2.58 5.67
C GLU A 264 -12.75 4.05 5.90
N ASP A 265 -13.50 4.35 6.97
CA ASP A 265 -13.91 5.70 7.35
C ASP A 265 -12.71 6.59 7.66
N ALA A 266 -11.75 6.08 8.43
CA ALA A 266 -10.51 6.79 8.75
C ALA A 266 -9.71 7.14 7.48
N PHE A 267 -9.61 6.18 6.54
CA PHE A 267 -8.87 6.36 5.30
C PHE A 267 -9.56 7.34 4.34
N LEU A 268 -10.87 7.19 4.13
CA LEU A 268 -11.66 8.10 3.30
C LEU A 268 -11.77 9.51 3.91
N GLY A 269 -11.82 9.63 5.24
CA GLY A 269 -11.77 10.91 5.94
C GLY A 269 -10.47 11.66 5.69
N ALA A 270 -9.35 10.95 5.60
CA ALA A 270 -8.05 11.53 5.25
C ALA A 270 -7.96 11.88 3.75
N PHE A 271 -8.52 11.02 2.88
CA PHE A 271 -8.34 11.07 1.43
C PHE A 271 -9.65 11.00 0.63
N PRO A 272 -10.56 11.98 0.80
CA PRO A 272 -11.86 11.98 0.11
C PRO A 272 -11.72 12.15 -1.41
N MET A 273 -10.59 12.70 -1.90
CA MET A 273 -10.34 12.90 -3.32
C MET A 273 -10.28 11.59 -4.12
N LEU A 274 -10.06 10.43 -3.46
CA LEU A 274 -10.07 9.13 -4.12
C LEU A 274 -11.40 8.79 -4.79
N LEU A 275 -12.50 9.36 -4.31
CA LEU A 275 -13.82 9.16 -4.89
C LEU A 275 -13.90 9.72 -6.32
N ASP A 276 -13.16 10.80 -6.60
CA ASP A 276 -13.12 11.43 -7.92
C ASP A 276 -12.35 10.60 -8.96
N GLU A 277 -11.50 9.66 -8.51
CA GLU A 277 -10.72 8.78 -9.38
C GLU A 277 -11.52 7.54 -9.83
N VAL A 278 -12.68 7.27 -9.22
CA VAL A 278 -13.49 6.11 -9.56
C VAL A 278 -14.30 6.36 -10.83
N PRO A 279 -14.17 5.50 -11.87
CA PRO A 279 -15.02 5.60 -13.05
C PRO A 279 -16.50 5.44 -12.70
N PRO A 280 -17.42 6.17 -13.38
CA PRO A 280 -18.85 6.00 -13.17
C PRO A 280 -19.29 4.54 -13.38
N SER A 281 -20.07 4.01 -12.44
CA SER A 281 -20.63 2.65 -12.47
C SER A 281 -22.13 2.69 -12.21
N GLN A 282 -22.88 1.80 -12.87
CA GLN A 282 -24.33 1.64 -12.65
C GLN A 282 -24.66 0.72 -11.47
N VAL A 283 -23.66 -0.02 -10.98
CA VAL A 283 -23.86 -1.10 -9.99
C VAL A 283 -23.39 -0.70 -8.61
N PHE A 284 -22.28 0.04 -8.52
CA PHE A 284 -21.66 0.44 -7.25
C PHE A 284 -21.37 1.93 -7.27
N SER A 285 -21.56 2.59 -6.13
CA SER A 285 -21.14 3.98 -5.97
C SER A 285 -19.59 4.09 -5.89
N PRO A 286 -19.03 5.29 -6.14
CA PRO A 286 -17.61 5.56 -5.90
C PRO A 286 -17.18 5.22 -4.46
N ASP A 287 -18.01 5.55 -3.46
CA ASP A 287 -17.75 5.25 -2.05
C ASP A 287 -17.66 3.75 -1.80
N GLU A 288 -18.66 2.97 -2.21
CA GLU A 288 -18.64 1.50 -2.07
C GLU A 288 -17.45 0.86 -2.79
N THR A 289 -17.07 1.40 -3.95
CA THR A 289 -15.92 0.94 -4.73
C THR A 289 -14.62 1.18 -3.97
N VAL A 290 -14.37 2.40 -3.49
CA VAL A 290 -13.15 2.74 -2.74
C VAL A 290 -13.06 1.95 -1.44
N ARG A 291 -14.16 1.81 -0.69
CA ARG A 291 -14.21 1.02 0.55
C ARG A 291 -13.87 -0.43 0.31
N SER A 292 -14.49 -1.03 -0.70
CA SER A 292 -14.25 -2.43 -1.04
C SER A 292 -12.81 -2.65 -1.50
N ALA A 293 -12.28 -1.77 -2.36
CA ALA A 293 -10.89 -1.85 -2.80
C ALA A 293 -9.92 -1.64 -1.62
N TYR A 294 -10.20 -0.70 -0.71
CA TYR A 294 -9.39 -0.47 0.48
C TYR A 294 -9.34 -1.72 1.38
N THR A 295 -10.50 -2.32 1.66
CA THR A 295 -10.58 -3.54 2.48
C THR A 295 -9.79 -4.69 1.84
N TRP A 296 -9.98 -4.95 0.55
CA TRP A 296 -9.25 -6.03 -0.11
C TRP A 296 -7.76 -5.73 -0.23
N ARG A 297 -7.37 -4.56 -0.73
CA ARG A 297 -5.96 -4.22 -1.00
C ARG A 297 -5.16 -4.01 0.27
N SER A 298 -5.65 -3.15 1.17
CA SER A 298 -4.90 -2.67 2.33
C SER A 298 -5.05 -3.57 3.56
N LEU A 299 -6.24 -4.11 3.80
CA LEU A 299 -6.49 -4.93 4.98
C LEU A 299 -6.22 -6.41 4.69
N VAL A 300 -6.94 -7.02 3.75
CA VAL A 300 -6.85 -8.48 3.50
C VAL A 300 -5.54 -8.85 2.79
N HIS A 301 -5.29 -8.26 1.62
CA HIS A 301 -4.19 -8.63 0.74
C HIS A 301 -2.84 -8.05 1.15
N PHE A 302 -2.81 -6.99 1.96
CA PHE A 302 -1.60 -6.40 2.49
C PHE A 302 -1.41 -6.72 3.97
N ALA A 303 -2.14 -6.08 4.89
CA ALA A 303 -1.90 -6.25 6.32
C ALA A 303 -2.08 -7.70 6.80
N GLY A 304 -3.13 -8.38 6.33
CA GLY A 304 -3.38 -9.80 6.58
C GLY A 304 -2.32 -10.71 5.98
N PHE A 305 -2.04 -10.52 4.68
CA PHE A 305 -1.11 -11.37 3.94
C PHE A 305 0.36 -11.24 4.40
N LEU A 306 0.76 -10.08 4.89
CA LEU A 306 2.09 -9.85 5.46
C LEU A 306 2.15 -10.16 6.96
N GLY A 307 1.05 -10.63 7.59
CA GLY A 307 1.03 -11.01 9.00
C GLY A 307 1.06 -9.83 9.98
N LEU A 308 0.73 -8.62 9.52
CA LEU A 308 0.70 -7.40 10.33
C LEU A 308 -0.63 -7.25 11.09
N ALA A 309 -1.69 -7.87 10.57
CA ALA A 309 -2.99 -7.91 11.22
C ALA A 309 -3.67 -9.25 10.95
N THR A 310 -4.56 -9.66 11.86
CA THR A 310 -5.55 -10.68 11.58
C THR A 310 -6.77 -10.00 10.96
N VAL A 311 -7.23 -10.53 9.83
CA VAL A 311 -8.42 -10.04 9.12
C VAL A 311 -9.32 -11.23 8.85
N GLU A 312 -10.47 -11.26 9.50
CA GLU A 312 -11.39 -12.40 9.46
C GLU A 312 -12.79 -11.97 9.03
N PRO A 313 -13.47 -12.75 8.18
CA PRO A 313 -14.86 -12.49 7.87
C PRO A 313 -15.73 -12.66 9.13
N VAL A 314 -16.69 -11.75 9.32
CA VAL A 314 -17.67 -11.79 10.41
C VAL A 314 -18.86 -12.68 10.05
N SER A 315 -19.13 -12.85 8.75
CA SER A 315 -20.20 -13.72 8.24
C SER A 315 -19.72 -14.55 7.05
N ASN A 316 -20.38 -15.69 6.83
CA ASN A 316 -20.17 -16.55 5.66
C ASN A 316 -20.94 -16.08 4.42
N GLU A 317 -21.59 -14.91 4.47
CA GLU A 317 -22.34 -14.39 3.33
C GLU A 317 -21.40 -13.96 2.20
N ARG A 318 -21.57 -14.59 1.03
CA ARG A 318 -20.66 -14.39 -0.10
C ARG A 318 -20.74 -12.99 -0.73
N LEU A 319 -21.84 -12.27 -0.51
CA LEU A 319 -22.18 -11.02 -1.23
C LEU A 319 -21.77 -9.74 -0.49
N ARG A 320 -21.66 -9.79 0.84
CA ARG A 320 -21.15 -8.68 1.68
C ARG A 320 -20.25 -9.25 2.77
N ARG A 321 -18.96 -9.41 2.43
CA ARG A 321 -17.97 -9.89 3.39
C ARG A 321 -17.56 -8.73 4.29
N GLU A 322 -18.26 -8.60 5.40
CA GLU A 322 -17.79 -7.80 6.52
C GLU A 322 -16.61 -8.51 7.17
N HIS A 323 -15.55 -7.77 7.46
CA HIS A 323 -14.38 -8.27 8.18
C HIS A 323 -14.22 -7.54 9.50
N ARG A 324 -13.67 -8.26 10.47
CA ARG A 324 -13.06 -7.69 11.67
C ARG A 324 -11.55 -7.76 11.54
N VAL A 325 -10.88 -6.75 12.09
CA VAL A 325 -9.45 -6.54 11.97
C VAL A 325 -8.86 -6.35 13.37
N LYS A 326 -7.71 -6.94 13.61
CA LYS A 326 -6.90 -6.74 14.81
C LYS A 326 -5.43 -6.78 14.44
N ALA A 327 -4.63 -5.82 14.89
CA ALA A 327 -3.19 -5.81 14.68
C ALA A 327 -2.52 -6.99 15.38
N LEU A 328 -1.48 -7.53 14.74
CA LEU A 328 -0.65 -8.60 15.29
C LEU A 328 0.63 -8.02 15.89
N PRO A 329 1.30 -8.72 16.83
CA PRO A 329 2.55 -8.26 17.44
C PRO A 329 3.65 -7.91 16.43
N LEU A 330 3.67 -8.60 15.28
CA LEU A 330 4.61 -8.33 14.20
C LEU A 330 4.56 -6.88 13.70
N LEU A 331 3.38 -6.23 13.72
CA LEU A 331 3.26 -4.83 13.31
C LEU A 331 4.16 -3.92 14.15
N GLY A 332 4.09 -4.04 15.48
CA GLY A 332 4.89 -3.21 16.38
C GLY A 332 6.38 -3.58 16.39
N GLN A 333 6.71 -4.84 16.11
CA GLN A 333 8.09 -5.30 15.98
C GLN A 333 8.75 -4.74 14.70
N PHE A 334 8.02 -4.76 13.59
CA PHE A 334 8.55 -4.42 12.27
C PHE A 334 8.35 -2.96 11.87
N VAL A 335 7.32 -2.27 12.37
CA VAL A 335 7.02 -0.88 12.02
C VAL A 335 6.97 -0.04 13.27
N GLN A 336 8.08 0.66 13.54
CA GLN A 336 8.31 1.38 14.79
C GLN A 336 8.08 2.87 14.61
N PHE A 337 6.84 3.32 14.79
CA PHE A 337 6.50 4.74 14.76
C PHE A 337 7.16 5.48 15.95
N GLN A 338 7.77 6.62 15.67
CA GLN A 338 8.45 7.49 16.65
C GLN A 338 7.55 8.68 17.05
N LEU A 339 6.25 8.42 17.13
CA LEU A 339 5.23 9.43 17.41
C LEU A 339 4.73 9.28 18.85
N PRO A 340 4.43 10.39 19.55
CA PRO A 340 3.66 10.31 20.78
C PRO A 340 2.26 9.79 20.43
N MET A 341 1.95 8.56 20.83
CA MET A 341 0.69 7.87 20.52
C MET A 341 -0.44 8.25 21.48
#